data_AF-A0A6I8M082-F1
#
_entry.id   AF-A0A6I8M082-F1
#
_cell.length_a   1.000
_cell.length_b   1.000
_cell.length_c   1.000
_cell.angle_alpha   90.00
_cell.angle_beta   90.00
_cell.angle_gamma   90.00
#
_symmetry.space_group_name_H-M   'P 1'
#
loop_
_entity.id
_entity.type
_entity.pdbx_description
1 polymer ?
#
loop_
_entity_poly.entity_id
_entity_poly.type
_entity_poly.pdbx_seq_one_letter_code
_entity_poly.pdbx_strand_id
1 'polypeptide(L)'
;MRANAVIVAAALAAGVFATPAAADVLPDRAQAVGYLETGGPGVARAAEAALLGTPADLQDFLATGRQRARDDDDRVLVTQALTTGGPVTKRAAQQALDGTIEDVRAFLATGQAQARVADDRIAVGQAMSTGGPVVNARAQKALDGTPADVRAFLETGLQQARDTDERITANQALAAGGPEVQAAAQTALDGTPDDIRYFLSRWRQVAADGDAEVAAVQAQLDGAKVAAANHRPLVVRLAAERATQIAADARKANVDRLAAQQAAAQHDAQVAAGAAADAAQQARDAAARAAQAKADNDKLLTDAADPALTVPNGRRASVYLLRTGGAAVKNAARTALSGSDDDVVTFVRSGLIAAQETDDRAAVAAIAADPAARAGLRQAARDALAGPYAGVAGLLRTGDYPGRDTDDRVEVNQIMAAGGPATKSAAQQALDGTVADVRAFLATGRFVARTHDLRIKVAQSLSEGPEVNAVAQGVLDGPESFLQPYLDNDLGKARARDAFTAGHVAKVNALVAEVNALRS
;
A
#
# COMPACT_ATOMS: atom_id res chain seq x y z
N MET A 1 -5.17 -94.58 -3.90
CA MET A 1 -5.87 -93.90 -2.78
C MET A 1 -6.60 -92.70 -3.36
N ARG A 2 -7.92 -92.84 -3.56
CA ARG A 2 -9.00 -91.98 -3.01
C ARG A 2 -9.01 -90.56 -3.61
N ALA A 3 -9.85 -90.30 -4.61
CA ALA A 3 -11.25 -89.83 -4.49
C ALA A 3 -11.28 -88.29 -4.28
N ASN A 4 -12.04 -87.44 -4.95
CA ASN A 4 -13.32 -87.55 -5.66
C ASN A 4 -13.46 -86.43 -6.71
N ALA A 5 -14.20 -86.73 -7.78
CA ALA A 5 -14.83 -85.76 -8.66
C ALA A 5 -16.13 -85.21 -8.04
N VAL A 6 -16.52 -83.97 -8.38
CA VAL A 6 -17.88 -83.61 -8.82
C VAL A 6 -17.78 -82.41 -9.77
N ILE A 7 -18.29 -82.62 -10.99
CA ILE A 7 -18.67 -81.64 -12.01
C ILE A 7 -20.11 -81.20 -11.72
N VAL A 8 -20.47 -79.91 -11.85
CA VAL A 8 -21.69 -79.45 -12.54
C VAL A 8 -21.48 -78.01 -13.04
N ALA A 9 -21.77 -77.84 -14.33
CA ALA A 9 -21.81 -76.59 -15.08
C ALA A 9 -23.16 -75.87 -14.94
N ALA A 10 -23.17 -74.54 -15.12
CA ALA A 10 -24.20 -73.84 -15.89
C ALA A 10 -23.79 -72.37 -16.12
N ALA A 11 -23.59 -72.05 -17.40
CA ALA A 11 -23.56 -70.69 -17.91
C ALA A 11 -24.97 -70.09 -17.92
N LEU A 12 -25.09 -68.77 -17.75
CA LEU A 12 -25.84 -67.87 -18.65
C LEU A 12 -25.89 -66.43 -18.10
N ALA A 13 -25.27 -65.54 -18.87
CA ALA A 13 -25.69 -64.17 -19.19
C ALA A 13 -26.30 -63.27 -18.08
N ALA A 14 -25.51 -62.28 -17.67
CA ALA A 14 -26.00 -60.92 -17.46
C ALA A 14 -24.94 -59.95 -17.99
N GLY A 15 -24.95 -59.74 -19.31
CA GLY A 15 -24.50 -58.46 -19.85
C GLY A 15 -25.55 -57.42 -19.51
N VAL A 16 -25.25 -56.54 -18.55
CA VAL A 16 -25.98 -55.29 -18.31
C VAL A 16 -24.92 -54.24 -17.97
N PHE A 17 -24.69 -53.39 -18.97
CA PHE A 17 -24.03 -52.08 -18.95
C PHE A 17 -23.26 -51.70 -17.68
N ALA A 18 -21.92 -51.66 -17.78
CA ALA A 18 -21.27 -50.45 -17.32
C ALA A 18 -21.95 -49.32 -18.09
N THR A 19 -22.70 -48.47 -17.39
CA THR A 19 -23.33 -47.31 -18.00
C THR A 19 -22.22 -46.51 -18.68
N PRO A 20 -22.26 -46.29 -20.01
CA PRO A 20 -21.26 -45.43 -20.66
C PRO A 20 -21.16 -44.06 -19.99
N ALA A 21 -22.26 -43.62 -19.36
CA ALA A 21 -22.35 -42.41 -18.54
C ALA A 21 -21.34 -42.30 -17.39
N ALA A 22 -20.90 -43.39 -16.74
CA ALA A 22 -19.93 -43.27 -15.64
C ALA A 22 -18.49 -43.05 -16.15
N ALA A 23 -18.14 -43.61 -17.30
CA ALA A 23 -16.84 -43.43 -17.93
C ALA A 23 -16.72 -42.06 -18.64
N ASP A 24 -17.81 -41.57 -19.24
CA ASP A 24 -17.85 -40.28 -19.95
C ASP A 24 -17.79 -39.07 -19.00
N VAL A 25 -18.19 -39.23 -17.72
CA VAL A 25 -18.21 -38.13 -16.73
C VAL A 25 -16.82 -37.78 -16.17
N LEU A 26 -15.87 -38.72 -16.14
CA LEU A 26 -14.52 -38.45 -15.60
C LEU A 26 -13.73 -37.45 -16.47
N PRO A 27 -13.69 -37.59 -17.82
CA PRO A 27 -13.13 -36.57 -18.69
C PRO A 27 -13.80 -35.20 -18.54
N ASP A 28 -15.12 -35.16 -18.36
CA ASP A 28 -15.87 -33.92 -18.19
C ASP A 28 -15.52 -33.21 -16.88
N ARG A 29 -15.38 -33.96 -15.78
CA ARG A 29 -15.00 -33.40 -14.47
C ARG A 29 -13.60 -32.83 -14.51
N ALA A 30 -12.65 -33.54 -15.12
CA ALA A 30 -11.28 -33.06 -15.30
C ALA A 30 -11.22 -31.75 -16.10
N GLN A 31 -12.02 -31.63 -17.16
CA GLN A 31 -12.13 -30.39 -17.92
C GLN A 31 -12.73 -29.24 -17.09
N ALA A 32 -13.82 -29.48 -16.35
CA ALA A 32 -14.43 -28.47 -15.50
C ALA A 32 -13.48 -28.00 -14.38
N VAL A 33 -12.67 -28.90 -13.80
CA VAL A 33 -11.62 -28.52 -12.85
C VAL A 33 -10.58 -27.61 -13.51
N GLY A 34 -10.16 -27.91 -14.75
CA GLY A 34 -9.29 -27.00 -15.50
C GLY A 34 -9.85 -25.59 -15.64
N TYR A 35 -11.16 -25.46 -15.91
CA TYR A 35 -11.85 -24.16 -15.96
C TYR A 35 -12.01 -23.49 -14.59
N LEU A 36 -12.16 -24.26 -13.52
CA LEU A 36 -12.18 -23.75 -12.15
C LEU A 36 -10.84 -23.10 -11.76
N GLU A 37 -9.72 -23.65 -12.25
CA GLU A 37 -8.36 -23.19 -11.93
C GLU A 37 -7.87 -22.05 -12.83
N THR A 38 -8.23 -22.09 -14.10
CA THR A 38 -7.66 -21.19 -15.13
C THR A 38 -8.66 -20.24 -15.75
N GLY A 39 -9.95 -20.46 -15.56
CA GLY A 39 -11.02 -19.60 -16.08
C GLY A 39 -11.07 -18.25 -15.38
N GLY A 40 -11.69 -17.28 -16.07
CA GLY A 40 -12.08 -16.02 -15.43
C GLY A 40 -13.08 -16.22 -14.28
N PRO A 41 -13.35 -15.19 -13.46
CA PRO A 41 -14.18 -15.32 -12.26
C PRO A 41 -15.57 -15.92 -12.51
N GLY A 42 -16.23 -15.57 -13.61
CA GLY A 42 -17.52 -16.12 -14.04
C GLY A 42 -17.39 -17.56 -14.53
N VAL A 43 -16.41 -17.86 -15.38
CA VAL A 43 -16.14 -19.23 -15.85
C VAL A 43 -15.83 -20.17 -14.68
N ALA A 44 -14.98 -19.75 -13.74
CA ALA A 44 -14.63 -20.54 -12.56
C ALA A 44 -15.84 -20.78 -11.65
N ARG A 45 -16.72 -19.78 -11.48
CA ARG A 45 -17.97 -19.93 -10.72
C ARG A 45 -18.96 -20.89 -11.40
N ALA A 46 -19.08 -20.82 -12.72
CA ALA A 46 -19.92 -21.73 -13.49
C ALA A 46 -19.37 -23.17 -13.46
N ALA A 47 -18.05 -23.33 -13.54
CA ALA A 47 -17.38 -24.64 -13.39
C ALA A 47 -17.58 -25.22 -11.99
N GLU A 48 -17.46 -24.41 -10.94
CA GLU A 48 -17.76 -24.82 -9.56
C GLU A 48 -19.20 -25.30 -9.42
N ALA A 49 -20.18 -24.52 -9.91
CA ALA A 49 -21.59 -24.91 -9.87
C ALA A 49 -21.83 -26.25 -10.57
N ALA A 50 -21.21 -26.46 -11.74
CA ALA A 50 -21.30 -27.69 -12.49
C ALA A 50 -20.63 -28.89 -11.78
N LEU A 51 -19.46 -28.69 -11.14
CA LEU A 51 -18.75 -29.73 -10.39
C LEU A 51 -19.50 -30.21 -9.15
N LEU A 52 -20.30 -29.32 -8.54
CA LEU A 52 -21.13 -29.56 -7.37
C LEU A 52 -22.56 -30.02 -7.73
N GLY A 53 -22.91 -29.98 -9.01
CA GLY A 53 -24.21 -30.40 -9.55
C GLY A 53 -24.24 -31.85 -10.00
N THR A 54 -25.19 -32.12 -10.89
CA THR A 54 -25.41 -33.41 -11.54
C THR A 54 -24.49 -33.60 -12.75
N PRO A 55 -24.33 -34.82 -13.27
CA PRO A 55 -23.66 -35.04 -14.55
C PRO A 55 -24.24 -34.23 -15.72
N ALA A 56 -25.56 -33.96 -15.71
CA ALA A 56 -26.20 -33.12 -16.72
C ALA A 56 -25.74 -31.66 -16.63
N ASP A 57 -25.60 -31.12 -15.41
CA ASP A 57 -25.08 -29.75 -15.21
C ASP A 57 -23.64 -29.60 -15.74
N LEU A 58 -22.84 -30.67 -15.60
CA LEU A 58 -21.49 -30.73 -16.13
C LEU A 58 -21.46 -30.72 -17.65
N GLN A 59 -22.31 -31.53 -18.29
CA GLN A 59 -22.46 -31.55 -19.75
C GLN A 59 -22.98 -30.20 -20.27
N ASP A 60 -23.97 -29.60 -19.62
CA ASP A 60 -24.52 -28.30 -20.00
C ASP A 60 -23.49 -27.18 -19.88
N PHE A 61 -22.66 -27.21 -18.82
CA PHE A 61 -21.54 -26.31 -18.66
C PHE A 61 -20.52 -26.45 -19.79
N LEU A 62 -20.08 -27.67 -20.09
CA LEU A 62 -19.09 -27.91 -21.14
C LEU A 62 -19.62 -27.59 -22.54
N ALA A 63 -20.90 -27.89 -22.80
CA ALA A 63 -21.55 -27.65 -24.09
C ALA A 63 -21.78 -26.16 -24.35
N THR A 64 -22.31 -25.42 -23.37
CA THR A 64 -22.72 -24.01 -23.58
C THR A 64 -22.40 -23.08 -22.42
N GLY A 65 -22.42 -23.55 -21.18
CA GLY A 65 -22.27 -22.70 -19.99
C GLY A 65 -20.91 -22.00 -19.90
N ARG A 66 -19.83 -22.68 -20.27
CA ARG A 66 -18.48 -22.11 -20.31
C ARG A 66 -18.37 -20.90 -21.23
N GLN A 67 -19.07 -20.93 -22.36
CA GLN A 67 -19.03 -19.87 -23.35
C GLN A 67 -19.82 -18.66 -22.84
N ARG A 68 -21.02 -18.88 -22.32
CA ARG A 68 -21.83 -17.82 -21.68
C ARG A 68 -21.08 -17.14 -20.53
N ALA A 69 -20.49 -17.93 -19.63
CA ALA A 69 -19.73 -17.39 -18.51
C ALA A 69 -18.48 -16.59 -18.95
N ARG A 70 -17.83 -17.02 -20.05
CA ARG A 70 -16.73 -16.27 -20.65
C ARG A 70 -17.21 -14.97 -21.27
N ASP A 71 -18.36 -14.98 -21.94
CA ASP A 71 -18.95 -13.79 -22.53
C ASP A 71 -19.28 -12.74 -21.45
N ASP A 72 -19.80 -13.19 -20.31
CA ASP A 72 -20.03 -12.35 -19.13
C ASP A 72 -18.72 -11.78 -18.55
N ASP A 73 -17.69 -12.62 -18.39
CA ASP A 73 -16.37 -12.19 -17.93
C ASP A 73 -15.73 -11.15 -18.86
N ASP A 74 -15.79 -11.39 -20.18
CA ASP A 74 -15.30 -10.46 -21.21
C ASP A 74 -16.03 -9.11 -21.07
N ARG A 75 -17.37 -9.10 -20.91
CA ARG A 75 -18.15 -7.87 -20.71
C ARG A 75 -17.83 -7.15 -19.40
N VAL A 76 -17.54 -7.89 -18.33
CA VAL A 76 -17.09 -7.30 -17.05
C VAL A 76 -15.75 -6.60 -17.24
N LEU A 77 -14.79 -7.21 -17.95
CA LEU A 77 -13.50 -6.59 -18.23
C LEU A 77 -13.64 -5.30 -19.05
N VAL A 78 -14.53 -5.28 -20.04
CA VAL A 78 -14.81 -4.05 -20.82
C VAL A 78 -15.52 -3.00 -19.97
N THR A 79 -16.46 -3.40 -19.11
CA THR A 79 -17.11 -2.49 -18.16
C THR A 79 -16.09 -1.85 -17.21
N GLN A 80 -15.10 -2.61 -16.73
CA GLN A 80 -14.02 -2.07 -15.90
C GLN A 80 -13.20 -1.03 -16.68
N ALA A 81 -12.91 -1.28 -17.96
CA ALA A 81 -12.24 -0.31 -18.84
C ALA A 81 -13.09 0.95 -19.06
N LEU A 82 -14.42 0.82 -19.17
CA LEU A 82 -15.37 1.93 -19.26
C LEU A 82 -15.39 2.78 -17.97
N THR A 83 -15.23 2.17 -16.80
CA THR A 83 -15.20 2.91 -15.53
C THR A 83 -13.87 3.63 -15.31
N THR A 84 -12.75 2.94 -15.57
CA THR A 84 -11.40 3.39 -15.16
C THR A 84 -10.51 3.95 -16.26
N GLY A 85 -10.85 3.72 -17.54
CA GLY A 85 -10.02 4.16 -18.67
C GLY A 85 -10.02 5.67 -18.91
N GLY A 86 -9.11 6.13 -19.77
CA GLY A 86 -9.14 7.50 -20.28
C GLY A 86 -10.31 7.74 -21.25
N PRO A 87 -10.58 9.00 -21.66
CA PRO A 87 -11.74 9.35 -22.48
C PRO A 87 -11.90 8.53 -23.77
N VAL A 88 -10.80 8.19 -24.46
CA VAL A 88 -10.82 7.37 -25.67
C VAL A 88 -11.11 5.91 -25.31
N THR A 89 -10.47 5.37 -24.27
CA THR A 89 -10.74 4.02 -23.77
C THR A 89 -12.20 3.84 -23.37
N LYS A 90 -12.79 4.83 -22.67
CA LYS A 90 -14.20 4.80 -22.27
C LYS A 90 -15.14 4.76 -23.47
N ARG A 91 -14.89 5.61 -24.48
CA ARG A 91 -15.71 5.63 -25.70
C ARG A 91 -15.63 4.31 -26.46
N ALA A 92 -14.42 3.78 -26.64
CA ALA A 92 -14.21 2.50 -27.33
C ALA A 92 -14.82 1.31 -26.57
N ALA A 93 -14.72 1.31 -25.23
CA ALA A 93 -15.36 0.30 -24.39
C ALA A 93 -16.89 0.35 -24.50
N GLN A 94 -17.49 1.55 -24.48
CA GLN A 94 -18.94 1.71 -24.67
C GLN A 94 -19.39 1.16 -26.02
N GLN A 95 -18.69 1.53 -27.10
CA GLN A 95 -18.98 1.03 -28.44
C GLN A 95 -18.93 -0.51 -28.52
N ALA A 96 -17.93 -1.11 -27.86
CA ALA A 96 -17.81 -2.57 -27.81
C ALA A 96 -18.96 -3.22 -27.01
N LEU A 97 -19.42 -2.59 -25.91
CA LEU A 97 -20.54 -3.10 -25.12
C LEU A 97 -21.89 -3.00 -25.84
N ASP A 98 -22.08 -1.95 -26.65
CA ASP A 98 -23.26 -1.73 -27.48
C ASP A 98 -23.33 -2.70 -28.68
N GLY A 99 -22.23 -3.38 -28.99
CA GLY A 99 -22.09 -4.33 -30.09
C GLY A 99 -22.25 -5.81 -29.72
N THR A 100 -21.72 -6.69 -30.57
CA THR A 100 -21.75 -8.15 -30.35
C THR A 100 -20.61 -8.60 -29.43
N ILE A 101 -20.60 -9.89 -29.06
CA ILE A 101 -19.50 -10.43 -28.26
C ILE A 101 -18.17 -10.42 -29.01
N GLU A 102 -18.20 -10.49 -30.35
CA GLU A 102 -17.03 -10.32 -31.20
C GLU A 102 -16.45 -8.91 -31.07
N ASP A 103 -17.29 -7.86 -30.95
CA ASP A 103 -16.84 -6.48 -30.72
C ASP A 103 -16.18 -6.32 -29.34
N VAL A 104 -16.79 -6.90 -28.29
CA VAL A 104 -16.21 -6.97 -26.94
C VAL A 104 -14.82 -7.61 -26.97
N ARG A 105 -14.67 -8.74 -27.66
CA ARG A 105 -13.40 -9.45 -27.77
C ARG A 105 -12.38 -8.72 -28.63
N ALA A 106 -12.80 -8.11 -29.73
CA ALA A 106 -11.92 -7.32 -30.57
C ALA A 106 -11.33 -6.13 -29.79
N PHE A 107 -12.17 -5.50 -28.96
CA PHE A 107 -11.73 -4.47 -28.03
C PHE A 107 -10.71 -5.01 -27.02
N LEU A 108 -11.01 -6.11 -26.31
CA LEU A 108 -10.08 -6.69 -25.33
C LEU A 108 -8.76 -7.14 -25.96
N ALA A 109 -8.80 -7.71 -27.18
CA ALA A 109 -7.63 -8.22 -27.86
C ALA A 109 -6.70 -7.10 -28.35
N THR A 110 -7.24 -6.00 -28.87
CA THR A 110 -6.44 -4.94 -29.50
C THR A 110 -6.96 -3.52 -29.27
N GLY A 111 -8.28 -3.32 -29.30
CA GLY A 111 -8.89 -1.99 -29.22
C GLY A 111 -8.57 -1.23 -27.92
N GLN A 112 -8.49 -1.94 -26.79
CA GLN A 112 -8.14 -1.33 -25.50
C GLN A 112 -6.72 -0.77 -25.52
N ALA A 113 -5.75 -1.54 -26.04
CA ALA A 113 -4.36 -1.10 -26.13
C ALA A 113 -4.25 0.14 -27.05
N GLN A 114 -4.91 0.13 -28.21
CA GLN A 114 -4.94 1.26 -29.13
C GLN A 114 -5.56 2.51 -28.49
N ALA A 115 -6.68 2.34 -27.79
CA ALA A 115 -7.34 3.45 -27.09
C ALA A 115 -6.47 4.03 -25.97
N ARG A 116 -5.76 3.18 -25.21
CA ARG A 116 -4.79 3.63 -24.20
C ARG A 116 -3.64 4.43 -24.80
N VAL A 117 -3.12 4.03 -25.96
CA VAL A 117 -2.07 4.81 -26.64
C VAL A 117 -2.57 6.21 -27.03
N ALA A 118 -3.82 6.32 -27.49
CA ALA A 118 -4.43 7.61 -27.78
C ALA A 118 -4.62 8.45 -26.50
N ASP A 119 -5.11 7.85 -25.42
CA ASP A 119 -5.25 8.51 -24.11
C ASP A 119 -3.90 8.97 -23.54
N ASP A 120 -2.86 8.14 -23.61
CA ASP A 120 -1.51 8.48 -23.15
C ASP A 120 -0.94 9.66 -23.96
N ARG A 121 -1.11 9.67 -25.29
CA ARG A 121 -0.68 10.81 -26.13
C ARG A 121 -1.45 12.10 -25.78
N ILE A 122 -2.75 12.00 -25.46
CA ILE A 122 -3.54 13.13 -24.95
C ILE A 122 -2.97 13.63 -23.61
N ALA A 123 -2.66 12.72 -22.69
CA ALA A 123 -2.08 13.08 -21.40
C ALA A 123 -0.72 13.77 -21.54
N VAL A 124 0.12 13.32 -22.49
CA VAL A 124 1.38 14.02 -22.82
C VAL A 124 1.11 15.41 -23.39
N GLY A 125 0.13 15.56 -24.30
CA GLY A 125 -0.27 16.88 -24.81
C GLY A 125 -0.73 17.84 -23.71
N GLN A 126 -1.49 17.36 -22.73
CA GLN A 126 -1.90 18.14 -21.54
C GLN A 126 -0.71 18.50 -20.64
N ALA A 127 0.26 17.58 -20.49
CA ALA A 127 1.49 17.86 -19.78
C ALA A 127 2.30 18.97 -20.48
N MET A 128 2.33 18.99 -21.82
CA MET A 128 2.99 20.05 -22.58
C MET A 128 2.29 21.41 -22.44
N SER A 129 0.95 21.46 -22.39
CA SER A 129 0.23 22.73 -22.28
C SER A 129 0.42 23.44 -20.93
N THR A 130 0.81 22.69 -19.90
CA THR A 130 1.04 23.20 -18.53
C THR A 130 2.52 23.14 -18.11
N GLY A 131 3.37 22.53 -18.94
CA GLY A 131 4.76 22.24 -18.63
C GLY A 131 5.73 23.36 -19.00
N GLY A 132 6.92 23.29 -18.41
CA GLY A 132 8.05 24.15 -18.76
C GLY A 132 8.83 23.66 -19.99
N PRO A 133 9.92 24.35 -20.35
CA PRO A 133 10.74 24.02 -21.52
C PRO A 133 11.27 22.57 -21.53
N VAL A 134 11.68 22.03 -20.37
CA VAL A 134 12.21 20.65 -20.28
C VAL A 134 11.09 19.63 -20.41
N VAL A 135 9.94 19.85 -19.78
CA VAL A 135 8.73 19.04 -20.00
C VAL A 135 8.38 19.02 -21.48
N ASN A 136 8.32 20.19 -22.14
CA ASN A 136 7.95 20.28 -23.55
C ASN A 136 8.93 19.55 -24.47
N ALA A 137 10.24 19.72 -24.25
CA ALA A 137 11.27 19.04 -25.04
C ALA A 137 11.23 17.51 -24.88
N ARG A 138 11.09 17.02 -23.64
CA ARG A 138 11.04 15.58 -23.36
C ARG A 138 9.72 14.94 -23.80
N ALA A 139 8.61 15.65 -23.63
CA ALA A 139 7.29 15.23 -24.12
C ALA A 139 7.28 15.13 -25.65
N GLN A 140 7.83 16.12 -26.36
CA GLN A 140 7.94 16.08 -27.83
C GLN A 140 8.75 14.86 -28.27
N LYS A 141 9.93 14.64 -27.67
CA LYS A 141 10.75 13.44 -27.94
C LYS A 141 9.97 12.14 -27.71
N ALA A 142 9.15 12.08 -26.67
CA ALA A 142 8.32 10.90 -26.40
C ALA A 142 7.20 10.72 -27.44
N LEU A 143 6.56 11.80 -27.89
CA LEU A 143 5.53 11.77 -28.93
C LEU A 143 6.07 11.37 -30.31
N ASP A 144 7.31 11.74 -30.63
CA ASP A 144 8.04 11.36 -31.84
C ASP A 144 8.53 9.89 -31.79
N GLY A 145 8.48 9.26 -30.62
CA GLY A 145 8.88 7.89 -30.38
C GLY A 145 7.74 6.87 -30.48
N THR A 146 8.00 5.70 -29.89
CA THR A 146 7.07 4.59 -29.80
C THR A 146 6.02 4.81 -28.70
N PRO A 147 4.90 4.04 -28.68
CA PRO A 147 3.99 4.06 -27.55
C PRO A 147 4.65 3.76 -26.19
N ALA A 148 5.70 2.93 -26.18
CA ALA A 148 6.47 2.66 -24.96
C ALA A 148 7.24 3.91 -24.49
N ASP A 149 7.74 4.76 -25.39
CA ASP A 149 8.40 6.01 -25.04
C ASP A 149 7.41 7.02 -24.42
N VAL A 150 6.20 7.12 -24.99
CA VAL A 150 5.10 7.94 -24.42
C VAL A 150 4.78 7.46 -23.00
N ARG A 151 4.66 6.14 -22.79
CA ARG A 151 4.36 5.56 -21.50
C ARG A 151 5.47 5.79 -20.48
N ALA A 152 6.72 5.53 -20.86
CA ALA A 152 7.89 5.75 -20.01
C ALA A 152 8.01 7.23 -19.57
N PHE A 153 7.68 8.15 -20.48
CA PHE A 153 7.60 9.56 -20.14
C PHE A 153 6.51 9.83 -19.10
N LEU A 154 5.28 9.34 -19.28
CA LEU A 154 4.21 9.56 -18.31
C LEU A 154 4.50 8.93 -16.93
N GLU A 155 5.10 7.74 -16.89
CA GLU A 155 5.34 7.01 -15.65
C GLU A 155 6.47 7.60 -14.81
N THR A 156 7.53 8.09 -15.45
CA THR A 156 8.72 8.59 -14.72
C THR A 156 9.33 9.85 -15.33
N GLY A 157 9.38 9.95 -16.66
CA GLY A 157 10.06 11.05 -17.35
C GLY A 157 9.44 12.43 -17.11
N LEU A 158 8.12 12.50 -16.93
CA LEU A 158 7.36 13.72 -16.71
C LEU A 158 7.73 14.34 -15.37
N GLN A 159 7.80 13.55 -14.30
CA GLN A 159 8.16 14.07 -12.99
C GLN A 159 9.61 14.59 -12.98
N GLN A 160 10.54 13.84 -13.57
CA GLN A 160 11.94 14.28 -13.68
C GLN A 160 12.08 15.58 -14.51
N ALA A 161 11.27 15.70 -15.58
CA ALA A 161 11.24 16.90 -16.40
C ALA A 161 10.72 18.11 -15.60
N ARG A 162 9.62 17.91 -14.84
CA ARG A 162 9.08 18.93 -13.93
C ARG A 162 10.09 19.33 -12.86
N ASP A 163 10.73 18.37 -12.21
CA ASP A 163 11.78 18.64 -11.21
C ASP A 163 12.91 19.50 -11.80
N THR A 164 13.28 19.25 -13.06
CA THR A 164 14.29 20.04 -13.77
C THR A 164 13.81 21.45 -14.07
N ASP A 165 12.58 21.61 -14.59
CA ASP A 165 11.97 22.93 -14.85
C ASP A 165 11.79 23.74 -13.55
N GLU A 166 11.39 23.10 -12.46
CA GLU A 166 11.29 23.68 -11.13
C GLU A 166 12.67 24.15 -10.63
N ARG A 167 13.71 23.33 -10.80
CA ARG A 167 15.09 23.74 -10.46
C ARG A 167 15.56 24.93 -11.30
N ILE A 168 15.23 24.99 -12.59
CA ILE A 168 15.51 26.15 -13.45
C ILE A 168 14.80 27.39 -12.91
N THR A 169 13.51 27.26 -12.57
CA THR A 169 12.69 28.36 -12.03
C THR A 169 13.25 28.86 -10.70
N ALA A 170 13.72 27.97 -9.83
CA ALA A 170 14.37 28.34 -8.58
C ALA A 170 15.71 29.06 -8.79
N ASN A 171 16.53 28.64 -9.76
CA ASN A 171 17.75 29.36 -10.14
C ASN A 171 17.46 30.76 -10.72
N GLN A 172 16.37 30.91 -11.47
CA GLN A 172 15.94 32.23 -11.95
C GLN A 172 15.50 33.14 -10.80
N ALA A 173 14.76 32.60 -9.82
CA ALA A 173 14.40 33.33 -8.62
C ALA A 173 15.64 33.73 -7.79
N LEU A 174 16.63 32.83 -7.68
CA LEU A 174 17.94 33.12 -7.07
C LEU A 174 18.63 34.29 -7.80
N ALA A 175 18.68 34.29 -9.12
CA ALA A 175 19.37 35.34 -9.89
C ALA A 175 18.68 36.71 -9.83
N ALA A 176 17.34 36.75 -9.78
CA ALA A 176 16.56 37.99 -9.88
C ALA A 176 16.05 38.52 -8.53
N GLY A 177 16.03 37.69 -7.49
CA GLY A 177 15.49 38.03 -6.17
C GLY A 177 16.38 38.98 -5.36
N GLY A 178 15.78 39.62 -4.35
CA GLY A 178 16.54 40.33 -3.33
C GLY A 178 17.23 39.37 -2.35
N PRO A 179 17.98 39.89 -1.36
CA PRO A 179 18.77 39.06 -0.43
C PRO A 179 17.98 37.93 0.26
N GLU A 180 16.74 38.19 0.66
CA GLU A 180 15.91 37.17 1.34
C GLU A 180 15.46 36.09 0.35
N VAL A 181 15.01 36.46 -0.86
CA VAL A 181 14.66 35.50 -1.92
C VAL A 181 15.87 34.68 -2.35
N GLN A 182 17.05 35.29 -2.43
CA GLN A 182 18.30 34.61 -2.77
C GLN A 182 18.63 33.53 -1.74
N ALA A 183 18.63 33.87 -0.46
CA ALA A 183 18.91 32.92 0.62
C ALA A 183 17.88 31.78 0.67
N ALA A 184 16.59 32.10 0.50
CA ALA A 184 15.52 31.10 0.45
C ALA A 184 15.64 30.17 -0.77
N ALA A 185 15.96 30.70 -1.96
CA ALA A 185 16.16 29.92 -3.17
C ALA A 185 17.37 29.00 -3.05
N GLN A 186 18.49 29.50 -2.51
CA GLN A 186 19.70 28.71 -2.29
C GLN A 186 19.42 27.53 -1.34
N THR A 187 18.74 27.79 -0.21
CA THR A 187 18.34 26.75 0.75
C THR A 187 17.52 25.64 0.08
N ALA A 188 16.60 26.00 -0.81
CA ALA A 188 15.79 25.03 -1.54
C ALA A 188 16.60 24.24 -2.59
N LEU A 189 17.54 24.89 -3.28
CA LEU A 189 18.39 24.29 -4.32
C LEU A 189 19.41 23.28 -3.74
N ASP A 190 19.80 23.48 -2.49
CA ASP A 190 20.66 22.57 -1.70
C ASP A 190 19.87 21.38 -1.11
N GLY A 191 18.54 21.43 -1.16
CA GLY A 191 17.62 20.40 -0.68
C GLY A 191 17.14 19.42 -1.76
N THR A 192 15.99 18.80 -1.50
CA THR A 192 15.34 17.84 -2.41
C THR A 192 14.42 18.55 -3.42
N PRO A 193 13.92 17.85 -4.46
CA PRO A 193 12.90 18.42 -5.36
C PRO A 193 11.65 18.93 -4.62
N ASP A 194 11.26 18.29 -3.51
CA ASP A 194 10.15 18.78 -2.68
C ASP A 194 10.46 20.12 -2.01
N ASP A 195 11.72 20.36 -1.63
CA ASP A 195 12.13 21.65 -1.06
C ASP A 195 12.06 22.76 -2.11
N ILE A 196 12.44 22.47 -3.35
CA ILE A 196 12.27 23.38 -4.50
C ILE A 196 10.79 23.69 -4.72
N ARG A 197 9.91 22.68 -4.73
CA ARG A 197 8.46 22.88 -4.86
C ARG A 197 7.87 23.71 -3.72
N TYR A 198 8.28 23.44 -2.50
CA TYR A 198 7.84 24.22 -1.34
C TYR A 198 8.27 25.68 -1.45
N PHE A 199 9.51 25.93 -1.89
CA PHE A 199 9.98 27.28 -2.16
C PHE A 199 9.14 27.96 -3.24
N LEU A 200 8.97 27.34 -4.41
CA LEU A 200 8.25 27.94 -5.53
C LEU A 200 6.77 28.19 -5.22
N SER A 201 6.12 27.32 -4.44
CA SER A 201 4.69 27.42 -4.12
C SER A 201 4.38 28.38 -2.98
N ARG A 202 5.26 28.48 -1.98
CA ARG A 202 4.98 29.22 -0.74
C ARG A 202 6.12 30.12 -0.32
N TRP A 203 7.34 29.57 -0.17
CA TRP A 203 8.42 30.29 0.50
C TRP A 203 8.99 31.45 -0.30
N ARG A 204 8.91 31.42 -1.63
CA ARG A 204 9.34 32.50 -2.52
C ARG A 204 8.57 33.78 -2.25
N GLN A 205 7.26 33.70 -2.02
CA GLN A 205 6.46 34.88 -1.70
C GLN A 205 6.82 35.44 -0.33
N VAL A 206 6.98 34.56 0.68
CA VAL A 206 7.40 34.97 2.04
C VAL A 206 8.73 35.72 2.00
N ALA A 207 9.70 35.21 1.23
CA ALA A 207 10.99 35.85 1.07
C ALA A 207 10.90 37.18 0.29
N ALA A 208 10.08 37.24 -0.75
CA ALA A 208 9.85 38.46 -1.53
C ALA A 208 9.16 39.57 -0.69
N ASP A 209 8.21 39.18 0.16
CA ASP A 209 7.57 40.08 1.12
C ASP A 209 8.58 40.60 2.15
N GLY A 210 9.53 39.75 2.58
CA GLY A 210 10.65 40.13 3.44
C GLY A 210 11.59 41.14 2.78
N ASP A 211 11.97 40.91 1.51
CA ASP A 211 12.75 41.88 0.72
C ASP A 211 12.03 43.23 0.62
N ALA A 212 10.72 43.21 0.34
CA ALA A 212 9.89 44.42 0.27
C ALA A 212 9.77 45.15 1.62
N GLU A 213 9.63 44.41 2.71
CA GLU A 213 9.62 44.96 4.08
C GLU A 213 10.92 45.68 4.40
N VAL A 214 12.07 45.03 4.18
CA VAL A 214 13.40 45.62 4.43
C VAL A 214 13.56 46.90 3.60
N ALA A 215 13.20 46.88 2.32
CA ALA A 215 13.29 48.06 1.46
C ALA A 215 12.39 49.20 1.95
N ALA A 216 11.16 48.90 2.37
CA ALA A 216 10.21 49.89 2.86
C ALA A 216 10.67 50.54 4.18
N VAL A 217 11.23 49.75 5.10
CA VAL A 217 11.78 50.25 6.37
C VAL A 217 13.05 51.08 6.10
N GLN A 218 13.93 50.62 5.21
CA GLN A 218 15.12 51.37 4.80
C GLN A 218 14.75 52.73 4.19
N ALA A 219 13.71 52.79 3.35
CA ALA A 219 13.23 54.05 2.79
C ALA A 219 12.73 55.04 3.86
N GLN A 220 12.09 54.54 4.93
CA GLN A 220 11.72 55.39 6.08
C GLN A 220 12.97 55.90 6.82
N LEU A 221 13.99 55.06 6.99
CA LEU A 221 15.26 55.44 7.62
C LEU A 221 15.96 56.54 6.82
N ASP A 222 16.08 56.39 5.50
CA ASP A 222 16.75 57.37 4.64
C ASP A 222 15.98 58.70 4.62
N GLY A 223 14.65 58.64 4.53
CA GLY A 223 13.77 59.81 4.65
C GLY A 223 13.92 60.52 6.00
N ALA A 224 14.01 59.75 7.09
CA ALA A 224 14.24 60.29 8.43
C ALA A 224 15.62 60.96 8.56
N LYS A 225 16.69 60.37 7.99
CA LYS A 225 18.04 60.97 7.96
C LYS A 225 18.04 62.32 7.25
N VAL A 226 17.39 62.41 6.08
CA VAL A 226 17.24 63.67 5.33
C VAL A 226 16.40 64.68 6.12
N ALA A 227 15.28 64.27 6.73
CA ALA A 227 14.44 65.15 7.53
C ALA A 227 15.16 65.69 8.77
N ALA A 228 15.96 64.86 9.45
CA ALA A 228 16.76 65.24 10.60
C ALA A 228 17.82 66.30 10.21
N ALA A 229 18.53 66.09 9.10
CA ALA A 229 19.51 67.05 8.56
C ALA A 229 18.88 68.41 8.22
N ASN A 230 17.58 68.44 7.89
CA ASN A 230 16.84 69.66 7.59
C ASN A 230 16.02 70.20 8.78
N HIS A 231 16.24 69.71 10.00
CA HIS A 231 15.52 70.12 11.21
C HIS A 231 13.98 69.98 11.11
N ARG A 232 13.48 68.87 10.54
CA ARG A 232 12.04 68.58 10.36
C ARG A 232 11.57 67.47 11.32
N PRO A 233 11.44 67.72 12.65
CA PRO A 233 11.22 66.67 13.65
C PRO A 233 9.88 65.94 13.53
N LEU A 234 8.84 66.57 12.96
CA LEU A 234 7.56 65.90 12.71
C LEU A 234 7.67 64.81 11.63
N VAL A 235 8.48 65.04 10.60
CA VAL A 235 8.70 64.06 9.52
C VAL A 235 9.51 62.87 10.03
N VAL A 236 10.50 63.11 10.89
CA VAL A 236 11.26 62.03 11.56
C VAL A 236 10.35 61.16 12.42
N ARG A 237 9.46 61.79 13.22
CA ARG A 237 8.47 61.04 14.02
C ARG A 237 7.55 60.19 13.16
N LEU A 238 6.99 60.76 12.09
CA LEU A 238 6.10 60.03 11.18
C LEU A 238 6.82 58.85 10.48
N ALA A 239 8.07 59.04 10.06
CA ALA A 239 8.88 57.97 9.46
C ALA A 239 9.14 56.83 10.45
N ALA A 240 9.43 57.14 11.71
CA ALA A 240 9.62 56.15 12.77
C ALA A 240 8.34 55.37 13.08
N GLU A 241 7.20 56.06 13.17
CA GLU A 241 5.88 55.43 13.33
C GLU A 241 5.56 54.51 12.14
N ARG A 242 5.81 54.96 10.92
CA ARG A 242 5.59 54.16 9.70
C ARG A 242 6.49 52.94 9.63
N ALA A 243 7.78 53.08 9.96
CA ALA A 243 8.73 51.96 10.02
C ALA A 243 8.30 50.91 11.04
N THR A 244 7.84 51.35 12.22
CA THR A 244 7.32 50.45 13.27
C THR A 244 6.05 49.73 12.81
N GLN A 245 5.14 50.44 12.12
CA GLN A 245 3.91 49.85 11.60
C GLN A 245 4.19 48.79 10.52
N ILE A 246 5.08 49.08 9.57
CA ILE A 246 5.47 48.12 8.52
C ILE A 246 5.98 46.81 9.13
N ALA A 247 6.88 46.90 10.11
CA ALA A 247 7.41 45.72 10.80
C ALA A 247 6.35 44.95 11.60
N ALA A 248 5.37 45.66 12.19
CA ALA A 248 4.26 45.03 12.90
C ALA A 248 3.30 44.29 11.94
N ASP A 249 2.96 44.91 10.81
CA ASP A 249 2.07 44.32 9.80
C ASP A 249 2.69 43.06 9.18
N ALA A 250 3.99 43.08 8.87
CA ALA A 250 4.70 41.92 8.33
C ALA A 250 4.74 40.74 9.32
N ARG A 251 4.98 41.01 10.62
CA ARG A 251 4.88 39.98 11.66
C ARG A 251 3.49 39.38 11.74
N LYS A 252 2.45 40.21 11.68
CA LYS A 252 1.07 39.74 11.70
C LYS A 252 0.79 38.84 10.48
N ALA A 253 1.21 39.25 9.29
CA ALA A 253 1.06 38.44 8.08
C ALA A 253 1.75 37.08 8.20
N ASN A 254 2.95 37.03 8.80
CA ASN A 254 3.65 35.78 9.04
C ASN A 254 2.89 34.84 10.01
N VAL A 255 2.33 35.40 11.09
CA VAL A 255 1.49 34.66 12.04
C VAL A 255 0.22 34.11 11.37
N ASP A 256 -0.49 34.94 10.59
CA ASP A 256 -1.70 34.53 9.88
C ASP A 256 -1.41 33.40 8.87
N ARG A 257 -0.29 33.49 8.15
CA ARG A 257 0.17 32.44 7.23
C ARG A 257 0.43 31.12 7.94
N LEU A 258 1.11 31.15 9.09
CA LEU A 258 1.40 29.96 9.89
C LEU A 258 0.11 29.31 10.41
N ALA A 259 -0.85 30.12 10.87
CA ALA A 259 -2.16 29.62 11.28
C ALA A 259 -2.92 28.94 10.13
N ALA A 260 -2.88 29.52 8.93
CA ALA A 260 -3.48 28.90 7.74
C ALA A 260 -2.79 27.59 7.35
N GLN A 261 -1.45 27.53 7.43
CA GLN A 261 -0.68 26.31 7.19
C GLN A 261 -1.03 25.21 8.19
N GLN A 262 -1.17 25.56 9.47
CA GLN A 262 -1.56 24.62 10.51
C GLN A 262 -2.98 24.06 10.27
N ALA A 263 -3.94 24.93 9.94
CA ALA A 263 -5.31 24.50 9.64
C ALA A 263 -5.38 23.53 8.43
N ALA A 264 -4.59 23.79 7.38
CA ALA A 264 -4.49 22.89 6.24
C ALA A 264 -3.86 21.54 6.62
N ALA A 265 -2.77 21.57 7.39
CA ALA A 265 -2.10 20.34 7.86
C ALA A 265 -3.02 19.49 8.76
N GLN A 266 -3.85 20.13 9.60
CA GLN A 266 -4.84 19.44 10.43
C GLN A 266 -5.93 18.76 9.59
N HIS A 267 -6.42 19.44 8.56
CA HIS A 267 -7.38 18.85 7.63
C HIS A 267 -6.78 17.63 6.92
N ASP A 268 -5.56 17.75 6.38
CA ASP A 268 -4.88 16.67 5.68
C ASP A 268 -4.59 15.48 6.61
N ALA A 269 -4.23 15.75 7.86
CA ALA A 269 -4.06 14.76 8.91
C ALA A 269 -5.35 13.98 9.19
N GLN A 270 -6.49 14.66 9.28
CA GLN A 270 -7.80 14.01 9.48
C GLN A 270 -8.18 13.11 8.30
N VAL A 271 -7.96 13.57 7.07
CA VAL A 271 -8.20 12.77 5.86
C VAL A 271 -7.32 11.52 5.85
N ALA A 272 -6.02 11.68 6.15
CA ALA A 272 -5.09 10.56 6.20
C ALA A 272 -5.42 9.55 7.32
N ALA A 273 -5.85 10.04 8.49
CA ALA A 273 -6.29 9.19 9.59
C ALA A 273 -7.56 8.39 9.23
N GLY A 274 -8.53 9.01 8.55
CA GLY A 274 -9.72 8.34 8.04
C GLY A 274 -9.37 7.22 7.05
N ALA A 275 -8.53 7.52 6.06
CA ALA A 275 -8.07 6.54 5.08
C ALA A 275 -7.33 5.35 5.73
N ALA A 276 -6.49 5.62 6.73
CA ALA A 276 -5.81 4.57 7.49
C ALA A 276 -6.79 3.69 8.29
N ALA A 277 -7.82 4.28 8.88
CA ALA A 277 -8.86 3.54 9.61
C ALA A 277 -9.69 2.64 8.67
N ASP A 278 -10.06 3.15 7.49
CA ASP A 278 -10.79 2.39 6.48
C ASP A 278 -9.95 1.21 5.96
N ALA A 279 -8.67 1.42 5.67
CA ALA A 279 -7.76 0.36 5.25
C ALA A 279 -7.61 -0.73 6.34
N ALA A 280 -7.49 -0.33 7.61
CA ALA A 280 -7.44 -1.26 8.72
C ALA A 280 -8.75 -2.05 8.88
N GLN A 281 -9.90 -1.41 8.66
CA GLN A 281 -11.19 -2.07 8.70
C GLN A 281 -11.36 -3.09 7.58
N GLN A 282 -11.00 -2.72 6.35
CA GLN A 282 -11.02 -3.63 5.20
C GLN A 282 -10.13 -4.86 5.42
N ALA A 283 -8.96 -4.68 6.02
CA ALA A 283 -8.07 -5.79 6.37
C ALA A 283 -8.70 -6.72 7.43
N ARG A 284 -9.35 -6.16 8.46
CA ARG A 284 -10.09 -6.94 9.47
C ARG A 284 -11.25 -7.72 8.86
N ASP A 285 -12.04 -7.09 7.99
CA ASP A 285 -13.18 -7.73 7.34
C ASP A 285 -12.74 -8.81 6.34
N ALA A 286 -11.62 -8.61 5.65
CA ALA A 286 -11.01 -9.64 4.81
C ALA A 286 -10.53 -10.84 5.65
N ALA A 287 -9.85 -10.60 6.77
CA ALA A 287 -9.41 -11.65 7.68
C ALA A 287 -10.59 -12.42 8.29
N ALA A 288 -11.63 -11.71 8.73
CA ALA A 288 -12.85 -12.33 9.27
C ALA A 288 -13.56 -13.20 8.24
N ARG A 289 -13.70 -12.73 6.99
CA ARG A 289 -14.26 -13.53 5.89
C ARG A 289 -13.42 -14.77 5.59
N ALA A 290 -12.09 -14.66 5.59
CA ALA A 290 -11.20 -15.80 5.38
C ALA A 290 -11.32 -16.83 6.52
N ALA A 291 -11.40 -16.38 7.77
CA ALA A 291 -11.60 -17.24 8.93
C ALA A 291 -12.95 -17.96 8.89
N GLN A 292 -14.03 -17.25 8.53
CA GLN A 292 -15.36 -17.84 8.37
C GLN A 292 -15.36 -18.90 7.26
N ALA A 293 -14.79 -18.58 6.09
CA ALA A 293 -14.72 -19.54 4.98
C ALA A 293 -13.95 -20.81 5.35
N LYS A 294 -12.90 -20.68 6.18
CA LYS A 294 -12.19 -21.85 6.73
C LYS A 294 -13.09 -22.65 7.67
N ALA A 295 -13.77 -21.99 8.62
CA ALA A 295 -14.65 -22.66 9.57
C ALA A 295 -15.80 -23.42 8.87
N ASP A 296 -16.39 -22.82 7.84
CA ASP A 296 -17.41 -23.45 7.01
C ASP A 296 -16.86 -24.70 6.30
N ASN A 297 -15.63 -24.63 5.78
CA ASN A 297 -14.98 -25.78 5.17
C ASN A 297 -14.64 -26.89 6.17
N ASP A 298 -14.14 -26.55 7.35
CA ASP A 298 -13.86 -27.52 8.42
C ASP A 298 -15.15 -28.23 8.85
N LYS A 299 -16.29 -27.50 8.89
CA LYS A 299 -17.60 -28.09 9.15
C LYS A 299 -18.02 -29.06 8.04
N LEU A 300 -17.84 -28.70 6.76
CA LEU A 300 -18.11 -29.63 5.65
C LEU A 300 -17.33 -30.94 5.78
N LEU A 301 -16.04 -30.86 6.13
CA LEU A 301 -15.20 -32.04 6.34
C LEU A 301 -15.63 -32.86 7.56
N THR A 302 -16.10 -32.20 8.62
CA THR A 302 -16.64 -32.89 9.81
C THR A 302 -17.94 -33.63 9.48
N ASP A 303 -18.87 -32.96 8.80
CA ASP A 303 -20.16 -33.53 8.39
C ASP A 303 -19.97 -34.66 7.36
N ALA A 304 -18.88 -34.64 6.59
CA ALA A 304 -18.52 -35.69 5.62
C ALA A 304 -18.19 -37.06 6.28
N ALA A 305 -18.13 -37.14 7.61
CA ALA A 305 -18.07 -38.40 8.34
C ALA A 305 -19.36 -39.24 8.20
N ASP A 306 -20.51 -38.61 7.94
CA ASP A 306 -21.73 -39.29 7.53
C ASP A 306 -21.55 -39.84 6.09
N PRO A 307 -21.69 -41.16 5.85
CA PRO A 307 -21.60 -41.74 4.52
C PRO A 307 -22.52 -41.07 3.47
N ALA A 308 -23.69 -40.55 3.87
CA ALA A 308 -24.61 -39.85 2.97
C ALA A 308 -24.09 -38.46 2.55
N LEU A 309 -23.21 -37.86 3.36
CA LEU A 309 -22.65 -36.52 3.13
C LEU A 309 -21.21 -36.54 2.64
N THR A 310 -20.51 -37.68 2.71
CA THR A 310 -19.08 -37.79 2.35
C THR A 310 -18.76 -37.22 0.97
N VAL A 311 -19.51 -37.63 -0.05
CA VAL A 311 -19.29 -37.17 -1.42
C VAL A 311 -19.69 -35.70 -1.63
N PRO A 312 -20.93 -35.26 -1.34
CA PRO A 312 -21.32 -33.87 -1.60
C PRO A 312 -20.50 -32.86 -0.78
N ASN A 313 -20.23 -33.12 0.50
CA ASN A 313 -19.40 -32.23 1.31
C ASN A 313 -17.91 -32.34 0.95
N GLY A 314 -17.41 -33.53 0.60
CA GLY A 314 -16.04 -33.73 0.14
C GLY A 314 -15.74 -32.95 -1.15
N ARG A 315 -16.69 -32.91 -2.10
CA ARG A 315 -16.55 -32.09 -3.32
C ARG A 315 -16.56 -30.59 -3.00
N ARG A 316 -17.49 -30.11 -2.16
CA ARG A 316 -17.51 -28.70 -1.71
C ARG A 316 -16.23 -28.31 -0.99
N ALA A 317 -15.71 -29.18 -0.13
CA ALA A 317 -14.47 -28.93 0.58
C ALA A 317 -13.27 -28.91 -0.36
N SER A 318 -13.25 -29.79 -1.36
CA SER A 318 -12.20 -29.81 -2.38
C SER A 318 -12.17 -28.52 -3.20
N VAL A 319 -13.31 -27.89 -3.50
CA VAL A 319 -13.32 -26.58 -4.20
C VAL A 319 -12.65 -25.49 -3.37
N TYR A 320 -12.96 -25.42 -2.08
CA TYR A 320 -12.29 -24.49 -1.17
C TYR A 320 -10.78 -24.76 -1.12
N LEU A 321 -10.39 -26.02 -0.90
CA LEU A 321 -8.99 -26.44 -0.75
C LEU A 321 -8.17 -26.29 -2.04
N LEU A 322 -8.80 -26.40 -3.21
CA LEU A 322 -8.16 -26.14 -4.49
C LEU A 322 -7.72 -24.68 -4.62
N ARG A 323 -8.42 -23.75 -3.97
CA ARG A 323 -8.10 -22.32 -3.96
C ARG A 323 -7.13 -21.95 -2.84
N THR A 324 -7.34 -22.50 -1.64
CA THR A 324 -6.67 -22.03 -0.40
C THR A 324 -5.58 -22.96 0.12
N GLY A 325 -5.53 -24.23 -0.32
CA GLY A 325 -4.60 -25.23 0.18
C GLY A 325 -3.14 -25.03 -0.24
N GLY A 326 -2.24 -25.76 0.42
CA GLY A 326 -0.85 -25.93 -0.04
C GLY A 326 -0.77 -26.75 -1.34
N ALA A 327 0.43 -26.95 -1.87
CA ALA A 327 0.62 -27.57 -3.18
C ALA A 327 0.10 -29.01 -3.23
N ALA A 328 0.39 -29.82 -2.21
CA ALA A 328 -0.08 -31.19 -2.13
C ALA A 328 -1.59 -31.26 -1.88
N VAL A 329 -2.13 -30.41 -0.98
CA VAL A 329 -3.57 -30.33 -0.72
C VAL A 329 -4.35 -29.92 -1.97
N LYS A 330 -3.85 -28.95 -2.74
CA LYS A 330 -4.43 -28.56 -4.03
C LYS A 330 -4.44 -29.71 -5.02
N ASN A 331 -3.34 -30.47 -5.12
CA ASN A 331 -3.27 -31.63 -6.01
C ASN A 331 -4.24 -32.75 -5.59
N ALA A 332 -4.38 -33.01 -4.30
CA ALA A 332 -5.32 -33.98 -3.77
C ALA A 332 -6.77 -33.55 -4.01
N ALA A 333 -7.10 -32.28 -3.76
CA ALA A 333 -8.41 -31.70 -4.05
C ALA A 333 -8.75 -31.73 -5.56
N ARG A 334 -7.76 -31.46 -6.42
CA ARG A 334 -7.90 -31.58 -7.88
C ARG A 334 -8.26 -33.00 -8.29
N THR A 335 -7.57 -33.99 -7.72
CA THR A 335 -7.81 -35.42 -7.97
C THR A 335 -9.22 -35.81 -7.52
N ALA A 336 -9.65 -35.38 -6.34
CA ALA A 336 -11.01 -35.64 -5.85
C ALA A 336 -12.11 -35.01 -6.73
N LEU A 337 -11.89 -33.78 -7.21
CA LEU A 337 -12.87 -33.08 -8.05
C LEU A 337 -12.97 -33.66 -9.46
N SER A 338 -11.85 -34.08 -10.04
CA SER A 338 -11.78 -34.68 -11.37
C SER A 338 -12.16 -36.18 -11.38
N GLY A 339 -12.09 -36.83 -10.23
CA GLY A 339 -12.32 -38.26 -10.06
C GLY A 339 -13.78 -38.66 -9.78
N SER A 340 -13.93 -39.96 -9.58
CA SER A 340 -15.15 -40.64 -9.18
C SER A 340 -15.57 -40.31 -7.74
N ASP A 341 -16.73 -40.81 -7.32
CA ASP A 341 -17.17 -40.67 -5.93
C ASP A 341 -16.25 -41.45 -4.97
N ASP A 342 -15.65 -42.56 -5.42
CA ASP A 342 -14.66 -43.31 -4.64
C ASP A 342 -13.37 -42.51 -4.42
N ASP A 343 -12.96 -41.68 -5.39
CA ASP A 343 -11.82 -40.76 -5.24
C ASP A 343 -12.10 -39.69 -4.19
N VAL A 344 -13.33 -39.16 -4.16
CA VAL A 344 -13.77 -38.20 -3.12
C VAL A 344 -13.79 -38.86 -1.75
N VAL A 345 -14.31 -40.09 -1.64
CA VAL A 345 -14.31 -40.85 -0.39
C VAL A 345 -12.87 -41.10 0.09
N THR A 346 -11.97 -41.48 -0.82
CA THR A 346 -10.55 -41.70 -0.53
C THR A 346 -9.89 -40.43 -0.03
N PHE A 347 -10.16 -39.31 -0.71
CA PHE A 347 -9.68 -37.98 -0.32
C PHE A 347 -10.12 -37.60 1.09
N VAL A 348 -11.42 -37.67 1.39
CA VAL A 348 -11.97 -37.30 2.71
C VAL A 348 -11.42 -38.21 3.81
N ARG A 349 -11.34 -39.52 3.58
CA ARG A 349 -10.93 -40.49 4.62
C ARG A 349 -9.44 -40.48 4.92
N SER A 350 -8.59 -40.19 3.93
CA SER A 350 -7.13 -40.35 4.09
C SER A 350 -6.29 -39.41 3.23
N GLY A 351 -6.74 -39.11 2.01
CA GLY A 351 -5.95 -38.33 1.05
C GLY A 351 -5.67 -36.91 1.52
N LEU A 352 -6.65 -36.24 2.16
CA LEU A 352 -6.47 -34.89 2.68
C LEU A 352 -5.42 -34.84 3.79
N ILE A 353 -5.43 -35.80 4.71
CA ILE A 353 -4.47 -35.85 5.84
C ILE A 353 -3.05 -36.07 5.31
N ALA A 354 -2.87 -36.99 4.36
CA ALA A 354 -1.56 -37.25 3.75
C ALA A 354 -1.03 -36.03 2.96
N ALA A 355 -1.92 -35.33 2.26
CA ALA A 355 -1.58 -34.12 1.53
C ALA A 355 -1.20 -32.97 2.47
N GLN A 356 -1.97 -32.77 3.55
CA GLN A 356 -1.65 -31.79 4.59
C GLN A 356 -0.29 -32.07 5.24
N GLU A 357 -0.01 -33.33 5.59
CA GLU A 357 1.30 -33.71 6.12
C GLU A 357 2.45 -33.38 5.15
N THR A 358 2.23 -33.60 3.85
CA THR A 358 3.24 -33.27 2.82
C THR A 358 3.51 -31.76 2.77
N ASP A 359 2.46 -30.94 2.76
CA ASP A 359 2.59 -29.48 2.75
C ASP A 359 3.22 -28.95 4.05
N ASP A 360 2.80 -29.48 5.20
CA ASP A 360 3.33 -29.11 6.51
C ASP A 360 4.82 -29.45 6.63
N ARG A 361 5.22 -30.64 6.16
CA ARG A 361 6.65 -31.02 6.11
C ARG A 361 7.44 -30.12 5.18
N ALA A 362 6.89 -29.74 4.04
CA ALA A 362 7.54 -28.78 3.14
C ALA A 362 7.71 -27.40 3.82
N ALA A 363 6.71 -26.92 4.56
CA ALA A 363 6.78 -25.68 5.31
C ALA A 363 7.85 -25.74 6.42
N VAL A 364 7.91 -26.83 7.18
CA VAL A 364 8.95 -27.02 8.21
C VAL A 364 10.35 -27.17 7.58
N ALA A 365 10.48 -27.81 6.43
CA ALA A 365 11.74 -27.88 5.69
C ALA A 365 12.23 -26.49 5.26
N ALA A 366 11.34 -25.60 4.83
CA ALA A 366 11.67 -24.21 4.54
C ALA A 366 12.19 -23.48 5.80
N ILE A 367 11.54 -23.66 6.95
CA ILE A 367 12.02 -23.11 8.25
C ILE A 367 13.43 -23.63 8.57
N ALA A 368 13.68 -24.93 8.40
CA ALA A 368 14.98 -25.53 8.68
C ALA A 368 16.11 -24.98 7.80
N ALA A 369 15.78 -24.58 6.56
CA ALA A 369 16.71 -24.06 5.57
C ALA A 369 16.90 -22.52 5.64
N ASP A 370 16.02 -21.79 6.31
CA ASP A 370 16.03 -20.33 6.35
C ASP A 370 17.18 -19.77 7.20
N PRO A 371 18.20 -19.12 6.61
CA PRO A 371 19.31 -18.53 7.36
C PRO A 371 18.86 -17.40 8.31
N ALA A 372 17.73 -16.75 8.06
CA ALA A 372 17.17 -15.70 8.91
C ALA A 372 16.40 -16.25 10.11
N ALA A 373 15.93 -17.50 10.06
CA ALA A 373 15.28 -18.15 11.19
C ALA A 373 16.26 -18.35 12.36
N ARG A 374 15.74 -18.25 13.59
CA ARG A 374 16.55 -18.48 14.81
C ARG A 374 17.17 -19.88 14.80
N ALA A 375 18.40 -20.00 15.29
CA ALA A 375 19.14 -21.25 15.27
C ALA A 375 18.41 -22.39 15.99
N GLY A 376 17.79 -22.10 17.16
CA GLY A 376 16.98 -23.07 17.91
C GLY A 376 15.75 -23.53 17.13
N LEU A 377 15.04 -22.61 16.49
CA LEU A 377 13.89 -22.93 15.64
C LEU A 377 14.29 -23.80 14.44
N ARG A 378 15.41 -23.48 13.77
CA ARG A 378 15.95 -24.31 12.68
C ARG A 378 16.26 -25.73 13.14
N GLN A 379 16.84 -25.88 14.33
CA GLN A 379 17.14 -27.19 14.88
C GLN A 379 15.86 -27.96 15.21
N ALA A 380 14.91 -27.34 15.89
CA ALA A 380 13.62 -27.95 16.18
C ALA A 380 12.85 -28.35 14.90
N ALA A 381 12.98 -27.57 13.82
CA ALA A 381 12.44 -27.93 12.51
C ALA A 381 13.09 -29.20 11.94
N ARG A 382 14.42 -29.33 11.99
CA ARG A 382 15.12 -30.56 11.58
C ARG A 382 14.71 -31.77 12.41
N ASP A 383 14.60 -31.60 13.72
CA ASP A 383 14.21 -32.67 14.64
C ASP A 383 12.75 -33.11 14.41
N ALA A 384 11.84 -32.14 14.19
CA ALA A 384 10.45 -32.41 13.86
C ALA A 384 10.30 -33.17 12.53
N LEU A 385 11.10 -32.83 11.51
CA LEU A 385 11.11 -33.52 10.22
C LEU A 385 11.59 -34.97 10.33
N ALA A 386 12.53 -35.25 11.23
CA ALA A 386 13.00 -36.61 11.52
C ALA A 386 12.01 -37.43 12.36
N GLY A 387 10.98 -36.78 12.94
CA GLY A 387 10.02 -37.37 13.85
C GLY A 387 8.62 -37.64 13.26
N PRO A 388 7.67 -38.02 14.13
CA PRO A 388 6.27 -38.23 13.73
C PRO A 388 5.58 -36.92 13.35
N TYR A 389 4.54 -37.00 12.53
CA TYR A 389 3.77 -35.83 12.05
C TYR A 389 3.26 -34.91 13.16
N ALA A 390 2.89 -35.47 14.32
CA ALA A 390 2.46 -34.67 15.47
C ALA A 390 3.50 -33.60 15.90
N GLY A 391 4.80 -33.88 15.71
CA GLY A 391 5.88 -32.91 15.96
C GLY A 391 5.91 -31.79 14.91
N VAL A 392 5.75 -32.13 13.63
CA VAL A 392 5.68 -31.17 12.51
C VAL A 392 4.48 -30.23 12.69
N ALA A 393 3.28 -30.78 12.87
CA ALA A 393 2.06 -30.01 13.09
C ALA A 393 2.12 -29.21 14.39
N GLY A 394 2.72 -29.78 15.45
CA GLY A 394 2.96 -29.08 16.71
C GLY A 394 3.82 -27.83 16.53
N LEU A 395 4.95 -27.96 15.83
CA LEU A 395 5.86 -26.86 15.55
C LEU A 395 5.20 -25.76 14.71
N LEU A 396 4.46 -26.10 13.64
CA LEU A 396 3.76 -25.10 12.83
C LEU A 396 2.66 -24.36 13.60
N ARG A 397 1.94 -25.08 14.47
CA ARG A 397 0.83 -24.52 15.25
C ARG A 397 1.30 -23.57 16.34
N THR A 398 2.36 -23.90 17.07
CA THR A 398 2.80 -23.11 18.23
C THR A 398 4.02 -22.24 17.93
N GLY A 399 4.83 -22.62 16.94
CA GLY A 399 6.16 -22.07 16.72
C GLY A 399 7.12 -22.29 17.89
N ASP A 400 6.79 -23.19 18.81
CA ASP A 400 7.51 -23.38 20.06
C ASP A 400 8.68 -24.35 19.89
N TYR A 401 9.79 -24.04 20.56
CA TYR A 401 11.02 -24.84 20.48
C TYR A 401 11.86 -24.68 21.76
N PRO A 402 12.71 -25.67 22.09
CA PRO A 402 13.62 -25.55 23.23
C PRO A 402 14.48 -24.29 23.14
N GLY A 403 14.44 -23.45 24.18
CA GLY A 403 15.19 -22.20 24.25
C GLY A 403 14.46 -20.96 23.72
N ARG A 404 13.25 -21.10 23.15
CA ARG A 404 12.47 -19.96 22.63
C ARG A 404 12.29 -18.83 23.63
N ASP A 405 11.99 -19.15 24.88
CA ASP A 405 11.76 -18.13 25.92
C ASP A 405 13.01 -17.29 26.17
N THR A 406 14.18 -17.91 26.06
CA THR A 406 15.47 -17.21 26.17
C THR A 406 15.69 -16.33 24.96
N ASP A 407 15.46 -16.85 23.74
CA ASP A 407 15.59 -16.09 22.50
C ASP A 407 14.63 -14.89 22.45
N ASP A 408 13.37 -15.06 22.84
CA ASP A 408 12.36 -14.01 22.92
C ASP A 408 12.80 -12.93 23.93
N ARG A 409 13.29 -13.31 25.12
CA ARG A 409 13.83 -12.36 26.11
C ARG A 409 15.08 -11.63 25.60
N VAL A 410 15.95 -12.29 24.86
CA VAL A 410 17.13 -11.64 24.25
C VAL A 410 16.68 -10.60 23.22
N GLU A 411 15.70 -10.91 22.38
CA GLU A 411 15.15 -9.92 21.43
C GLU A 411 14.53 -8.73 22.16
N VAL A 412 13.75 -8.95 23.22
CA VAL A 412 13.21 -7.84 24.02
C VAL A 412 14.31 -6.99 24.62
N ASN A 413 15.41 -7.59 25.13
CA ASN A 413 16.56 -6.84 25.62
C ASN A 413 17.24 -6.02 24.51
N GLN A 414 17.36 -6.55 23.29
CA GLN A 414 17.90 -5.82 22.15
C GLN A 414 17.01 -4.63 21.77
N ILE A 415 15.70 -4.81 21.74
CA ILE A 415 14.72 -3.74 21.51
C ILE A 415 14.80 -2.69 22.61
N MET A 416 14.87 -3.10 23.87
CA MET A 416 15.02 -2.22 25.03
C MET A 416 16.29 -1.36 24.94
N ALA A 417 17.41 -1.97 24.55
CA ALA A 417 18.69 -1.27 24.42
C ALA A 417 18.65 -0.16 23.35
N ALA A 418 17.97 -0.40 22.23
CA ALA A 418 17.84 0.56 21.13
C ALA A 418 16.66 1.54 21.27
N GLY A 419 15.69 1.23 22.13
CA GLY A 419 14.42 1.95 22.27
C GLY A 419 14.50 3.27 23.05
N GLY A 420 13.46 4.09 22.91
CA GLY A 420 13.25 5.28 23.75
C GLY A 420 12.67 4.93 25.13
N PRO A 421 12.39 5.94 25.97
CA PRO A 421 11.89 5.73 27.34
C PRO A 421 10.62 4.89 27.45
N ALA A 422 9.63 5.10 26.56
CA ALA A 422 8.39 4.32 26.56
C ALA A 422 8.65 2.87 26.13
N THR A 423 9.47 2.66 25.09
CA THR A 423 9.91 1.32 24.68
C THR A 423 10.67 0.61 25.79
N LYS A 424 11.57 1.30 26.50
CA LYS A 424 12.32 0.75 27.62
C LYS A 424 11.41 0.34 28.78
N SER A 425 10.48 1.21 29.16
CA SER A 425 9.51 0.92 30.22
C SER A 425 8.64 -0.28 29.87
N ALA A 426 8.07 -0.32 28.66
CA ALA A 426 7.23 -1.41 28.20
C ALA A 426 7.99 -2.74 28.06
N ALA A 427 9.23 -2.69 27.56
CA ALA A 427 10.10 -3.86 27.46
C ALA A 427 10.48 -4.41 28.84
N GLN A 428 10.83 -3.53 29.79
CA GLN A 428 11.13 -3.91 31.17
C GLN A 428 9.92 -4.56 31.84
N GLN A 429 8.73 -3.97 31.70
CA GLN A 429 7.49 -4.55 32.21
C GLN A 429 7.23 -5.95 31.64
N ALA A 430 7.50 -6.16 30.34
CA ALA A 430 7.36 -7.47 29.72
C ALA A 430 8.40 -8.47 30.25
N LEU A 431 9.65 -8.04 30.47
CA LEU A 431 10.73 -8.85 31.03
C LEU A 431 10.53 -9.21 32.51
N ASP A 432 9.82 -8.38 33.27
CA ASP A 432 9.46 -8.64 34.67
C ASP A 432 8.21 -9.54 34.79
N GLY A 433 7.46 -9.68 33.70
CA GLY A 433 6.27 -10.50 33.61
C GLY A 433 6.54 -11.96 33.21
N THR A 434 5.48 -12.59 32.71
CA THR A 434 5.49 -13.95 32.18
C THR A 434 6.05 -13.98 30.76
N VAL A 435 6.37 -15.17 30.26
CA VAL A 435 6.73 -15.37 28.85
C VAL A 435 5.60 -14.93 27.90
N ALA A 436 4.34 -15.03 28.34
CA ALA A 436 3.21 -14.50 27.56
C ALA A 436 3.30 -12.97 27.42
N ASP A 437 3.76 -12.26 28.46
CA ASP A 437 3.96 -10.81 28.42
C ASP A 437 5.13 -10.42 27.49
N VAL A 438 6.25 -11.17 27.54
CA VAL A 438 7.36 -11.03 26.59
C VAL A 438 6.87 -11.17 25.14
N ARG A 439 6.11 -12.21 24.85
CA ARG A 439 5.59 -12.48 23.50
C ARG A 439 4.53 -11.46 23.08
N ALA A 440 3.68 -10.99 23.99
CA ALA A 440 2.72 -9.92 23.72
C ALA A 440 3.42 -8.60 23.38
N PHE A 441 4.51 -8.28 24.09
CA PHE A 441 5.34 -7.13 23.76
C PHE A 441 5.99 -7.27 22.38
N LEU A 442 6.59 -8.42 22.06
CA LEU A 442 7.17 -8.66 20.73
C LEU A 442 6.12 -8.60 19.61
N ALA A 443 4.92 -9.13 19.83
CA ALA A 443 3.88 -9.18 18.82
C ALA A 443 3.30 -7.78 18.51
N THR A 444 2.98 -7.00 19.55
CA THR A 444 2.27 -5.72 19.37
C THR A 444 2.83 -4.60 20.25
N GLY A 445 3.19 -4.87 21.50
CA GLY A 445 3.57 -3.84 22.48
C GLY A 445 4.77 -2.99 22.05
N ARG A 446 5.77 -3.56 21.37
CA ARG A 446 6.95 -2.83 20.89
C ARG A 446 6.60 -1.72 19.89
N PHE A 447 5.58 -1.93 19.06
CA PHE A 447 5.15 -0.95 18.07
C PHE A 447 4.42 0.20 18.75
N VAL A 448 3.48 -0.13 19.65
CA VAL A 448 2.77 0.88 20.46
C VAL A 448 3.75 1.74 21.26
N ALA A 449 4.72 1.11 21.92
CA ALA A 449 5.71 1.82 22.72
C ALA A 449 6.63 2.71 21.86
N ARG A 450 7.05 2.23 20.67
CA ARG A 450 7.78 3.04 19.69
C ARG A 450 6.97 4.24 19.24
N THR A 451 5.67 4.07 18.94
CA THR A 451 4.78 5.17 18.55
C THR A 451 4.69 6.22 19.64
N HIS A 452 4.62 5.80 20.91
CA HIS A 452 4.64 6.73 22.04
C HIS A 452 5.97 7.50 22.11
N ASP A 453 7.12 6.81 21.97
CA ASP A 453 8.42 7.48 21.93
C ASP A 453 8.52 8.51 20.80
N LEU A 454 8.03 8.17 19.61
CA LEU A 454 8.03 9.08 18.47
C LEU A 454 7.11 10.28 18.72
N ARG A 455 5.87 10.08 19.19
CA ARG A 455 4.96 11.17 19.55
C ARG A 455 5.54 12.11 20.60
N ILE A 456 6.23 11.57 21.61
CA ILE A 456 6.92 12.39 22.62
C ILE A 456 8.01 13.24 21.98
N LYS A 457 8.84 12.68 21.09
CA LYS A 457 9.87 13.43 20.37
C LYS A 457 9.28 14.54 19.50
N VAL A 458 8.17 14.27 18.80
CA VAL A 458 7.46 15.29 18.01
C VAL A 458 6.90 16.37 18.94
N ALA A 459 6.24 15.99 20.03
CA ALA A 459 5.66 16.94 20.99
C ALA A 459 6.71 17.83 21.66
N GLN A 460 7.91 17.31 21.95
CA GLN A 460 9.02 18.10 22.49
C GLN A 460 9.44 19.23 21.54
N SER A 461 9.34 19.00 20.22
CA SER A 461 9.70 20.01 19.22
C SER A 461 8.71 21.17 19.11
N LEU A 462 7.46 21.05 19.62
CA LEU A 462 6.43 22.09 19.54
C LEU A 462 6.86 23.45 20.12
N SER A 463 7.84 23.47 21.01
CA SER A 463 8.33 24.68 21.68
C SER A 463 9.54 25.34 20.99
N GLU A 464 10.08 24.74 19.93
CA GLU A 464 11.35 25.17 19.34
C GLU A 464 11.21 26.40 18.42
N GLY A 465 10.03 26.61 17.84
CA GLY A 465 9.74 27.78 17.02
C GLY A 465 8.37 27.69 16.31
N PRO A 466 7.85 28.80 15.76
CA PRO A 466 6.54 28.83 15.13
C PRO A 466 6.37 27.92 13.90
N GLU A 467 7.38 27.81 13.03
CA GLU A 467 7.35 26.89 11.88
C GLU A 467 7.41 25.43 12.34
N VAL A 468 8.27 25.12 13.32
CA VAL A 468 8.34 23.77 13.92
C VAL A 468 6.99 23.42 14.56
N ASN A 469 6.39 24.33 15.32
CA ASN A 469 5.09 24.12 15.96
C ASN A 469 3.99 23.79 14.93
N ALA A 470 3.86 24.60 13.88
CA ALA A 470 2.83 24.42 12.86
C ALA A 470 2.94 23.07 12.14
N VAL A 471 4.15 22.60 11.84
CA VAL A 471 4.37 21.29 11.20
C VAL A 471 4.17 20.15 12.20
N ALA A 472 4.75 20.26 13.40
CA ALA A 472 4.66 19.24 14.45
C ALA A 472 3.21 18.95 14.85
N GLN A 473 2.36 19.98 14.94
CA GLN A 473 0.96 19.80 15.29
C GLN A 473 0.22 18.97 14.25
N GLY A 474 0.38 19.27 12.95
CA GLY A 474 -0.21 18.47 11.88
C GLY A 474 0.27 17.01 11.89
N VAL A 475 1.53 16.78 12.26
CA VAL A 475 2.10 15.42 12.41
C VAL A 475 1.48 14.68 13.60
N LEU A 476 1.28 15.35 14.74
CA LEU A 476 0.66 14.74 15.93
C LEU A 476 -0.82 14.42 15.75
N ASP A 477 -1.53 15.26 14.98
CA ASP A 477 -2.95 15.09 14.64
C ASP A 477 -3.16 13.99 13.59
N GLY A 478 -2.10 13.56 12.90
CA GLY A 478 -2.12 12.57 11.82
C GLY A 478 -1.88 11.11 12.24
N PRO A 479 -1.85 10.19 11.26
CA PRO A 479 -1.54 8.78 11.48
C PRO A 479 -0.08 8.57 11.93
N GLU A 480 0.20 7.42 12.54
CA GLU A 480 1.55 7.04 13.02
C GLU A 480 2.63 7.18 11.93
N SER A 481 2.26 6.93 10.67
CA SER A 481 3.16 7.02 9.53
C SER A 481 3.79 8.41 9.33
N PHE A 482 3.25 9.47 9.94
CA PHE A 482 3.79 10.82 9.82
C PHE A 482 4.94 11.10 10.81
N LEU A 483 5.04 10.34 11.91
CA LEU A 483 5.93 10.68 13.02
C LEU A 483 7.42 10.55 12.66
N GLN A 484 7.81 9.41 12.07
CA GLN A 484 9.20 9.14 11.74
C GLN A 484 9.71 10.04 10.57
N PRO A 485 8.98 10.19 9.44
CA PRO A 485 9.41 11.10 8.37
C PRO A 485 9.62 12.54 8.83
N TYR A 486 8.77 13.02 9.75
CA TYR A 486 8.93 14.34 10.34
C TYR A 486 10.25 14.49 11.09
N LEU A 487 10.57 13.52 11.97
CA LEU A 487 11.80 13.55 12.76
C LEU A 487 13.05 13.43 11.87
N ASP A 488 12.97 12.62 10.81
CA ASP A 488 14.10 12.36 9.92
C ASP A 488 14.36 13.53 8.96
N ASN A 489 13.31 14.24 8.52
CA ASN A 489 13.42 15.21 7.43
C ASN A 489 12.81 16.58 7.77
N ASP A 490 11.53 16.63 8.17
CA ASP A 490 10.78 17.90 8.22
C ASP A 490 11.14 18.80 9.40
N LEU A 491 11.53 18.21 10.54
CA LEU A 491 11.94 18.96 11.73
C LEU A 491 13.16 19.84 11.44
N GLY A 492 14.18 19.29 10.77
CA GLY A 492 15.37 20.06 10.38
C GLY A 492 15.03 21.22 9.44
N LYS A 493 14.12 20.98 8.49
CA LYS A 493 13.65 21.99 7.54
C LYS A 493 12.84 23.10 8.22
N ALA A 494 11.95 22.75 9.16
CA ALA A 494 11.18 23.71 9.92
C ALA A 494 12.08 24.59 10.82
N ARG A 495 13.08 23.99 11.49
CA ARG A 495 14.09 24.74 12.26
C ARG A 495 14.87 25.74 11.40
N ALA A 496 15.24 25.34 10.18
CA ALA A 496 15.93 26.24 9.25
C ALA A 496 15.05 27.45 8.88
N ARG A 497 13.74 27.24 8.66
CA ARG A 497 12.78 28.33 8.39
C ARG A 497 12.57 29.25 9.60
N ASP A 498 12.54 28.71 10.81
CA ASP A 498 12.49 29.50 12.04
C ASP A 498 13.75 30.36 12.21
N ALA A 499 14.93 29.77 12.00
CA ALA A 499 16.20 30.51 12.06
C ALA A 499 16.27 31.62 11.01
N PHE A 500 15.83 31.35 9.79
CA PHE A 500 15.72 32.33 8.71
C PHE A 500 14.82 33.51 9.12
N THR A 501 13.61 33.20 9.61
CA THR A 501 12.63 34.21 10.06
C THR A 501 13.18 35.05 11.21
N ALA A 502 13.87 34.43 12.18
CA ALA A 502 14.50 35.15 13.29
C ALA A 502 15.59 36.11 12.81
N GLY A 503 16.42 35.71 11.84
CA GLY A 503 17.44 36.56 11.23
C GLY A 503 16.83 37.79 10.52
N HIS A 504 15.78 37.57 9.73
CA HIS A 504 15.02 38.65 9.09
C HIS A 504 14.43 39.63 10.11
N VAL A 505 13.76 39.13 11.15
CA VAL A 505 13.17 39.97 12.20
C VAL A 505 14.24 40.79 12.93
N ALA A 506 15.42 40.22 13.20
CA ALA A 506 16.53 40.95 13.82
C ALA A 506 17.04 42.10 12.94
N LYS A 507 17.19 41.84 11.63
CA LYS A 507 17.59 42.85 10.63
C LYS A 507 16.59 44.01 10.55
N VAL A 508 15.30 43.71 10.46
CA VAL A 508 14.25 44.75 10.44
C VAL A 508 14.24 45.55 11.75
N ASN A 509 14.37 44.89 12.90
CA ASN A 509 14.43 45.56 14.20
C ASN A 509 15.60 46.54 14.30
N ALA A 510 16.77 46.19 13.76
CA ALA A 510 17.92 47.10 13.73
C ALA A 510 17.60 48.37 12.93
N LEU A 511 17.00 48.23 11.74
CA LEU A 511 16.60 49.37 10.92
C LEU A 511 15.55 50.25 11.63
N VAL A 512 14.53 49.64 12.25
CA VAL A 512 13.52 50.38 13.01
C VAL A 512 14.16 51.10 14.21
N ALA A 513 15.14 50.50 14.89
CA ALA A 513 15.85 51.14 15.99
C ALA A 513 16.67 52.36 15.50
N GLU A 514 17.34 52.25 14.36
CA GLU A 514 18.05 53.39 13.74
C GLU A 514 17.09 54.54 13.42
N VAL A 515 15.90 54.26 12.87
CA VAL A 515 14.91 55.32 12.57
C VAL A 515 14.46 56.00 13.86
N ASN A 516 14.22 55.21 14.92
CA ASN A 516 13.79 55.74 16.21
C ASN A 516 14.87 56.57 16.92
N ALA A 517 16.15 56.22 16.75
CA ALA A 517 17.26 56.98 17.33
C ALA A 517 17.39 58.40 16.76
N LEU A 518 16.84 58.67 15.58
CA LEU A 518 16.81 60.03 15.00
C LEU A 518 15.75 60.94 15.64
N ARG A 519 14.85 60.39 16.47
CA ARG A 519 13.82 61.16 17.18
C ARG A 519 14.36 61.92 18.39
N SER A 520 15.44 61.41 18.99
CA SER A 520 16.16 62.05 20.11
C SER A 520 17.09 63.13 19.58
#